data_AF-A0A5B9YKD6-F1
#
_entry.id   AF-A0A5B9YKD6-F1
#
_cell.length_a   1.000
_cell.length_b   1.000
_cell.length_c   1.000
_cell.angle_alpha   90.00
_cell.angle_beta   90.00
_cell.angle_gamma   90.00
#
_symmetry.space_group_name_H-M   'P 1'
#
loop_
_entity.id
_entity.type
_entity.pdbx_description
1 polymer ?
#
loop_
_entity_poly.entity_id
_entity_poly.type
_entity_poly.pdbx_seq_one_letter_code
_entity_poly.pdbx_strand_id
1 'polypeptide(L)'
;MEALVKQLEEIYTLLEQINSITTNQTTILLQTRESRQEVNEVLDMLESMLNYKDELITLVEAKEQSFEGEYAKYKGRITNPRYINLFKEWVERILTTKQTIVEAEQNNVIIMKSLSKAHASKVSIPKKPNEVVAVYQKQKTKT
;
A
#
# COMPACT_ATOMS: atom_id res chain seq x y z
N MET A 1 -20.86 -8.79 24.12
CA MET A 1 -19.73 -9.72 23.90
C MET A 1 -19.63 -10.12 22.44
N GLU A 2 -20.63 -10.78 21.88
CA GLU A 2 -20.66 -11.12 20.45
C GLU A 2 -20.53 -9.90 19.54
N ALA A 3 -21.18 -8.77 19.87
CA ALA A 3 -21.03 -7.52 19.13
C ALA A 3 -19.60 -6.97 19.08
N LEU A 4 -18.82 -7.13 20.16
CA LEU A 4 -17.41 -6.72 20.20
C LEU A 4 -16.53 -7.63 19.34
N VAL A 5 -16.81 -8.93 19.34
CA VAL A 5 -16.12 -9.89 18.47
C VAL A 5 -16.42 -9.59 17.00
N LYS A 6 -17.67 -9.32 16.66
CA LYS A 6 -18.08 -8.92 15.31
C LYS A 6 -17.37 -7.65 14.84
N GLN A 7 -17.16 -6.67 15.71
CA GLN A 7 -16.38 -5.48 15.36
C GLN A 7 -14.92 -5.80 15.03
N LEU A 8 -14.29 -6.73 15.75
CA LEU A 8 -12.93 -7.20 15.44
C LEU A 8 -12.88 -7.97 14.12
N GLU A 9 -13.89 -8.80 13.84
CA GLU A 9 -14.04 -9.48 12.54
C GLU A 9 -14.14 -8.46 11.39
N GLU A 10 -14.98 -7.42 11.55
CA GLU A 10 -15.13 -6.35 10.55
C GLU A 10 -13.81 -5.59 10.33
N ILE A 11 -13.07 -5.26 11.39
CA ILE A 11 -11.74 -4.64 11.30
C ILE A 11 -10.79 -5.55 10.51
N TYR A 12 -10.78 -6.84 10.85
CA TYR A 12 -9.92 -7.83 10.19
C TYR A 12 -10.25 -7.96 8.70
N THR A 13 -11.53 -8.03 8.32
CA THR A 13 -11.95 -8.08 6.90
C THR A 13 -11.48 -6.85 6.11
N LEU A 14 -11.57 -5.65 6.69
CA LEU A 14 -11.06 -4.44 6.04
C LEU A 14 -9.54 -4.50 5.85
N LEU A 15 -8.82 -4.99 6.86
CA LEU A 15 -7.37 -5.20 6.76
C LEU A 15 -7.00 -6.24 5.70
N GLU A 16 -7.76 -7.32 5.54
CA GLU A 16 -7.52 -8.28 4.45
C GLU A 16 -7.71 -7.66 3.07
N GLN A 17 -8.69 -6.77 2.90
CA GLN A 17 -8.86 -6.02 1.65
C GLN A 17 -7.67 -5.10 1.38
N ILE A 18 -7.21 -4.36 2.39
CA ILE A 18 -6.00 -3.52 2.29
C ILE A 18 -4.80 -4.37 1.89
N ASN A 19 -4.59 -5.51 2.57
CA ASN A 19 -3.48 -6.42 2.27
C ASN A 19 -3.53 -6.96 0.84
N SER A 20 -4.72 -7.29 0.33
CA SER A 20 -4.91 -7.72 -1.06
C SER A 20 -4.54 -6.60 -2.04
N ILE A 21 -4.99 -5.37 -1.79
CA ILE A 21 -4.64 -4.20 -2.61
C ILE A 21 -3.13 -3.97 -2.59
N THR A 22 -2.50 -3.96 -1.43
CA THR A 22 -1.04 -3.76 -1.28
C THR A 22 -0.25 -4.85 -2.03
N THR A 23 -0.69 -6.10 -1.97
CA THR A 23 -0.06 -7.22 -2.70
C THR A 23 -0.24 -7.08 -4.22
N ASN A 24 -1.42 -6.63 -4.66
CA ASN A 24 -1.68 -6.35 -6.06
C ASN A 24 -0.82 -5.18 -6.56
N GLN A 25 -0.60 -4.14 -5.74
CA GLN A 25 0.33 -3.05 -6.05
C GLN A 25 1.75 -3.58 -6.28
N THR A 26 2.23 -4.51 -5.44
CA THR A 26 3.53 -5.19 -5.64
C THR A 26 3.60 -5.83 -7.02
N THR A 27 2.55 -6.56 -7.41
CA THR A 27 2.49 -7.26 -8.69
C THR A 27 2.56 -6.28 -9.86
N ILE A 28 1.78 -5.21 -9.80
CA ILE A 28 1.75 -4.14 -10.82
C ILE A 28 3.09 -3.39 -10.91
N LEU A 29 3.75 -3.16 -9.78
CA LEU A 29 5.07 -2.51 -9.74
C LEU A 29 6.16 -3.38 -10.38
N LEU A 30 6.07 -4.70 -10.27
CA LEU A 30 7.05 -5.63 -10.84
C LEU A 30 6.80 -5.96 -12.33
N GLN A 31 5.65 -5.59 -12.88
CA GLN A 31 5.36 -5.80 -14.30
C GLN A 31 6.31 -4.99 -15.19
N THR A 32 6.93 -5.68 -16.15
CA THR A 32 7.75 -5.07 -17.21
C THR A 32 6.87 -4.24 -18.13
N ARG A 33 7.40 -3.09 -18.57
CA ARG A 33 6.68 -2.12 -19.40
C ARG A 33 7.52 -1.84 -20.64
N GLU A 34 6.91 -1.94 -21.80
CA GLU A 34 7.57 -1.79 -23.10
C GLU A 34 7.27 -0.42 -23.73
N SER A 35 6.14 0.19 -23.38
CA SER A 35 5.70 1.47 -23.93
C SER A 35 5.44 2.55 -22.87
N ARG A 36 5.50 3.82 -23.29
CA ARG A 36 5.15 4.96 -22.42
C ARG A 36 3.67 4.97 -22.03
N GLN A 37 2.81 4.43 -22.89
CA GLN A 37 1.37 4.34 -22.62
C GLN A 37 1.09 3.35 -21.49
N GLU A 38 1.69 2.16 -21.53
CA GLU A 38 1.61 1.18 -20.42
C GLU A 38 2.11 1.76 -19.09
N VAL A 39 3.16 2.59 -19.13
CA VAL A 39 3.65 3.26 -17.92
C VAL A 39 2.58 4.18 -17.32
N ASN A 40 1.87 4.96 -18.14
CA ASN A 40 0.85 5.88 -17.66
C ASN A 40 -0.37 5.12 -17.11
N GLU A 41 -0.87 4.11 -17.82
CA GLU A 41 -2.02 3.30 -17.39
C GLU A 41 -1.75 2.61 -16.04
N VAL A 42 -0.52 2.14 -15.83
CA VAL A 42 -0.11 1.58 -14.54
C VAL A 42 -0.06 2.64 -13.43
N LEU A 43 0.40 3.85 -13.71
CA LEU A 43 0.40 4.92 -12.72
C LEU A 43 -1.02 5.29 -12.29
N ASP A 44 -1.94 5.42 -13.26
CA ASP A 44 -3.36 5.69 -13.00
C ASP A 44 -3.99 4.56 -12.16
N MET A 45 -3.65 3.30 -12.46
CA MET A 45 -4.10 2.15 -11.68
C MET A 45 -3.57 2.18 -10.24
N LEU A 46 -2.27 2.47 -10.06
CA LEU A 46 -1.66 2.58 -8.73
C LEU A 46 -2.28 3.72 -7.91
N GLU A 47 -2.62 4.85 -8.55
CA GLU A 47 -3.31 5.97 -7.91
C GLU A 47 -4.73 5.60 -7.47
N SER A 48 -5.50 4.94 -8.34
CA SER A 48 -6.84 4.43 -7.98
C SER A 48 -6.79 3.46 -6.79
N MET A 49 -5.82 2.54 -6.78
CA MET A 49 -5.61 1.61 -5.67
C MET A 49 -5.21 2.33 -4.37
N LEU A 50 -4.42 3.40 -4.45
CA LEU A 50 -4.06 4.21 -3.30
C LEU A 50 -5.29 4.90 -2.70
N ASN A 51 -6.09 5.55 -3.55
CA ASN A 51 -7.30 6.24 -3.12
C ASN A 51 -8.28 5.29 -2.41
N TYR A 52 -8.52 4.12 -2.98
CA TYR A 52 -9.40 3.13 -2.36
C TYR A 52 -8.82 2.59 -1.04
N LYS A 53 -7.50 2.41 -0.96
CA LYS A 53 -6.83 1.99 0.29
C LYS A 53 -6.97 3.04 1.39
N ASP A 54 -6.87 4.33 1.05
CA ASP A 54 -7.04 5.43 2.02
C ASP A 54 -8.48 5.47 2.58
N GLU A 55 -9.48 5.20 1.75
CA GLU A 55 -10.87 5.03 2.20
C GLU A 55 -10.99 3.86 3.19
N LEU A 56 -10.39 2.70 2.87
CA LEU A 56 -10.42 1.53 3.76
C LEU A 56 -9.67 1.78 5.07
N ILE A 57 -8.54 2.49 5.05
CA ILE A 57 -7.79 2.86 6.26
C ILE A 57 -8.66 3.74 7.16
N THR A 58 -9.34 4.73 6.58
CA THR A 58 -10.26 5.60 7.33
C THR A 58 -11.39 4.79 7.99
N LEU A 59 -11.93 3.79 7.28
CA LEU A 59 -12.94 2.88 7.84
C LEU A 59 -12.39 2.00 8.96
N VAL A 60 -11.15 1.49 8.83
CA VAL A 60 -10.46 0.73 9.88
C VAL A 60 -10.33 1.60 11.13
N GLU A 61 -9.79 2.81 11.01
CA GLU A 61 -9.60 3.73 12.14
C GLU A 61 -10.91 4.04 12.86
N ALA A 62 -11.98 4.34 12.11
CA ALA A 62 -13.30 4.59 12.68
C ALA A 62 -13.85 3.37 13.44
N LYS A 63 -13.64 2.16 12.92
CA LYS A 63 -14.07 0.91 13.55
C LYS A 63 -13.24 0.58 14.80
N GLU A 64 -11.94 0.85 14.78
CA GLU A 64 -11.06 0.68 15.93
C GLU A 64 -11.45 1.62 17.07
N GLN A 65 -11.71 2.89 16.76
CA GLN A 65 -12.23 3.85 17.75
C GLN A 65 -13.58 3.41 18.33
N SER A 66 -14.48 2.92 17.47
CA SER A 66 -15.77 2.38 17.92
C SER A 66 -15.60 1.17 18.83
N PHE A 67 -14.68 0.26 18.49
CA PHE A 67 -14.38 -0.92 19.31
C PHE A 67 -13.78 -0.51 20.65
N GLU A 68 -12.81 0.41 20.67
CA GLU A 68 -12.19 0.89 21.90
C GLU A 68 -13.22 1.50 22.85
N GLY A 69 -14.12 2.34 22.31
CA GLY A 69 -15.20 2.97 23.07
C GLY A 69 -16.17 1.95 23.69
N GLU A 70 -16.56 0.92 22.93
CA GLU A 70 -17.44 -0.15 23.45
C GLU A 70 -16.69 -1.06 24.42
N TYR A 71 -15.47 -1.48 24.10
CA TYR A 71 -14.65 -2.34 24.94
C TYR A 71 -14.38 -1.69 26.31
N ALA A 72 -14.11 -0.38 26.35
CA ALA A 72 -13.88 0.35 27.59
C ALA A 72 -15.07 0.28 28.56
N LYS A 73 -16.32 0.22 28.05
CA LYS A 73 -17.54 0.08 28.88
C LYS A 73 -17.65 -1.29 29.54
N TYR A 74 -17.08 -2.32 28.91
CA TYR A 74 -17.26 -3.71 29.33
C TYR A 74 -15.99 -4.35 29.93
N LYS A 75 -14.79 -3.78 29.76
CA LYS A 75 -13.51 -4.41 30.13
C LYS A 75 -13.44 -4.93 31.58
N GLY A 76 -14.02 -4.23 32.54
CA GLY A 76 -14.06 -4.66 33.95
C GLY A 76 -15.08 -5.75 34.27
N ARG A 77 -15.97 -6.07 33.32
CA ARG A 77 -17.04 -7.07 33.44
C ARG A 77 -16.73 -8.35 32.64
N ILE A 78 -15.67 -8.35 31.84
CA ILE A 78 -15.22 -9.52 31.09
C ILE A 78 -14.38 -10.39 32.00
N THR A 79 -15.01 -11.34 32.66
CA THR A 79 -14.35 -12.28 33.59
C THR A 79 -14.23 -13.69 33.05
N ASN A 80 -14.98 -14.02 32.00
CA ASN A 80 -14.97 -15.35 31.40
C ASN A 80 -13.68 -15.56 30.57
N PRO A 81 -12.81 -16.53 30.94
CA PRO A 81 -11.54 -16.77 30.27
C PRO A 81 -11.67 -17.06 28.76
N ARG A 82 -12.77 -17.70 28.32
CA ARG A 82 -12.98 -18.00 26.89
C ARG A 82 -13.03 -16.73 26.05
N TYR A 83 -13.74 -15.71 26.53
CA TYR A 83 -13.83 -14.45 25.80
C TYR A 83 -12.53 -13.64 25.88
N ILE A 84 -11.80 -13.71 27.00
CA ILE A 84 -10.49 -13.07 27.12
C ILE A 84 -9.53 -13.66 26.07
N ASN A 85 -9.49 -14.98 25.94
CA ASN A 85 -8.63 -15.64 24.93
C ASN A 85 -9.08 -15.30 23.51
N LEU A 86 -10.40 -15.33 23.23
CA LEU A 86 -10.93 -14.95 21.93
C LEU A 86 -10.54 -13.52 21.53
N PHE A 87 -10.60 -12.56 22.47
CA PHE A 87 -10.16 -11.19 22.20
C PHE A 87 -8.66 -11.11 21.91
N LYS A 88 -7.83 -11.84 22.66
CA LYS A 88 -6.39 -11.89 22.42
C LYS A 88 -6.08 -12.44 21.03
N GLU A 89 -6.71 -13.54 20.63
CA GLU A 89 -6.54 -14.14 19.31
C GLU A 89 -6.89 -13.16 18.19
N TRP A 90 -8.02 -12.46 18.30
CA TRP A 90 -8.42 -11.47 17.30
C TRP A 90 -7.49 -10.27 17.23
N VAL A 91 -7.07 -9.74 18.39
CA VAL A 91 -6.11 -8.63 18.44
C VAL A 91 -4.77 -9.05 17.83
N GLU A 92 -4.28 -10.24 18.15
CA GLU A 92 -3.04 -10.78 17.58
C GLU A 92 -3.13 -10.91 16.05
N ARG A 93 -4.25 -11.44 15.54
CA ARG A 93 -4.50 -11.51 14.09
C ARG A 93 -4.47 -10.13 13.43
N ILE A 94 -5.20 -9.16 14.00
CA ILE A 94 -5.26 -7.78 13.49
C ILE A 94 -3.86 -7.15 13.46
N LEU A 95 -3.09 -7.27 14.55
CA LEU A 95 -1.75 -6.71 14.64
C LEU A 95 -0.78 -7.37 13.64
N THR A 96 -0.88 -8.69 13.49
CA THR A 96 -0.07 -9.44 12.52
C THR A 96 -0.40 -9.00 11.10
N THR A 97 -1.67 -8.87 10.73
CA THR A 97 -2.07 -8.40 9.41
C THR A 97 -1.61 -6.96 9.15
N LYS A 98 -1.72 -6.06 10.12
CA LYS A 98 -1.19 -4.69 10.03
C LYS A 98 0.32 -4.69 9.77
N GLN A 99 1.07 -5.54 10.48
CA GLN A 99 2.50 -5.67 10.28
C GLN A 99 2.84 -6.14 8.86
N THR A 100 2.15 -7.18 8.37
CA THR A 100 2.31 -7.68 6.99
C THR A 100 2.05 -6.59 5.94
N ILE A 101 0.98 -5.79 6.13
CA ILE A 101 0.68 -4.66 5.24
C ILE A 101 1.83 -3.66 5.25
N VAL A 102 2.31 -3.25 6.43
CA VAL A 102 3.41 -2.29 6.57
C VAL A 102 4.68 -2.79 5.87
N GLU A 103 5.04 -4.06 6.04
CA GLU A 103 6.19 -4.67 5.36
C GLU A 103 6.04 -4.67 3.84
N ALA A 104 4.84 -4.99 3.35
CA ALA A 104 4.55 -4.97 1.93
C ALA A 104 4.58 -3.54 1.35
N GLU A 105 4.08 -2.53 2.06
CA GLU A 105 4.21 -1.12 1.67
C GLU A 105 5.67 -0.66 1.61
N GLN A 106 6.47 -1.04 2.61
CA GLN A 106 7.90 -0.74 2.62
C GLN A 106 8.59 -1.35 1.41
N ASN A 107 8.26 -2.60 1.06
CA ASN A 107 8.76 -3.26 -0.14
C ASN A 107 8.33 -2.52 -1.42
N ASN A 108 7.07 -2.11 -1.52
CA ASN A 108 6.56 -1.33 -2.66
C ASN A 108 7.33 -0.02 -2.83
N VAL A 109 7.63 0.70 -1.74
CA VAL A 109 8.47 1.91 -1.77
C VAL A 109 9.88 1.61 -2.27
N ILE A 110 10.48 0.49 -1.86
CA ILE A 110 11.81 0.09 -2.33
C ILE A 110 11.79 -0.20 -3.84
N ILE A 111 10.78 -0.92 -4.33
CA ILE A 111 10.61 -1.21 -5.76
C ILE A 111 10.47 0.11 -6.54
N MET A 112 9.60 1.02 -6.11
CA MET A 112 9.41 2.32 -6.75
C MET A 112 10.71 3.14 -6.80
N LYS A 113 11.49 3.18 -5.72
CA LYS A 113 12.80 3.85 -5.69
C LYS A 113 13.78 3.23 -6.69
N SER A 114 13.80 1.90 -6.79
CA SER A 114 14.65 1.19 -7.75
C SER A 114 14.27 1.52 -9.21
N LEU A 115 12.98 1.46 -9.53
CA LEU A 115 12.44 1.80 -10.85
C LEU A 115 12.74 3.25 -11.22
N SER A 116 12.54 4.19 -10.29
CA SER A 116 12.84 5.61 -10.48
C SER A 116 14.34 5.82 -10.78
N LYS A 117 15.23 5.17 -10.03
CA LYS A 117 16.69 5.24 -10.25
C LYS A 117 17.08 4.68 -11.63
N ALA A 118 16.49 3.57 -12.05
CA ALA A 118 16.74 2.96 -13.36
C ALA A 118 16.25 3.83 -14.52
N HIS A 119 15.14 4.56 -14.34
CA HIS A 119 14.68 5.53 -15.33
C HIS A 119 15.55 6.78 -15.35
N ALA A 120 15.94 7.32 -14.19
CA ALA A 120 16.80 8.50 -14.09
C ALA A 120 18.19 8.26 -14.71
N SER A 121 18.77 7.06 -14.54
CA SER A 121 20.06 6.72 -15.16
C SER A 121 19.99 6.60 -16.69
N LYS A 122 18.82 6.32 -17.26
CA LYS A 122 18.58 6.36 -18.72
C LYS A 122 18.40 7.79 -19.25
N VAL A 123 18.00 8.75 -18.40
CA VAL A 123 17.92 10.17 -18.76
C VAL A 123 19.29 10.82 -18.51
N SER A 124 20.20 10.64 -19.47
CA SER A 124 21.42 11.44 -19.56
C SER A 124 21.04 12.88 -19.94
N ILE A 125 20.85 13.76 -18.95
CA ILE A 125 20.83 15.20 -19.20
C ILE A 125 22.24 15.57 -19.67
N PRO A 126 22.45 16.06 -20.91
CA PRO A 126 23.77 16.45 -21.38
C PRO A 126 24.30 17.55 -20.47
N LYS A 127 25.37 17.26 -19.73
CA LYS A 127 25.88 18.19 -18.70
C LYS A 127 26.63 19.37 -19.30
N LYS A 128 26.86 19.37 -20.62
CA LYS A 128 27.61 20.41 -21.32
C LYS A 128 26.85 20.89 -22.56
N PRO A 129 26.73 22.22 -22.79
CA PRO A 129 26.10 22.78 -23.98
C PRO A 129 26.65 22.21 -25.30
N ASN A 130 27.95 21.90 -25.34
CA ASN A 130 28.62 21.36 -26.53
C ASN A 130 28.14 19.93 -26.90
N GLU A 131 27.69 19.13 -25.94
CA GLU A 131 27.14 17.79 -26.22
C GLU A 131 25.73 17.88 -26.82
N VAL A 132 24.94 18.88 -26.42
CA VAL A 132 23.62 19.15 -27.01
C VAL A 132 23.76 19.53 -28.48
N VAL A 133 24.72 20.41 -28.82
CA VAL A 133 24.98 20.84 -30.20
C VAL A 133 25.41 19.66 -31.07
N ALA A 134 26.26 18.77 -30.56
CA ALA A 134 26.73 17.59 -31.30
C ALA A 134 25.62 16.56 -31.58
N VAL A 135 24.69 16.37 -30.63
CA VAL A 135 23.52 15.48 -30.81
C VAL A 135 22.54 16.10 -31.81
N TYR A 136 22.30 17.40 -31.75
CA TYR A 136 21.41 18.11 -32.68
C TYR A 136 21.96 18.12 -34.12
N GLN A 137 23.27 18.33 -34.30
CA GLN A 137 23.92 18.27 -35.61
C GLN A 137 23.90 16.88 -36.24
N LYS A 138 24.05 15.81 -35.42
CA LYS A 138 23.92 14.42 -35.89
C LYS A 138 22.50 14.05 -36.34
N GLN A 139 21.47 14.69 -35.79
CA GLN A 139 20.10 14.47 -36.23
C GLN A 139 19.77 15.23 -37.52
N LYS A 140 20.36 16.43 -37.73
CA LYS A 140 20.21 17.19 -38.98
C LYS A 140 20.85 16.56 -40.22
N THR A 141 21.92 15.78 -40.06
CA THR A 141 22.60 15.09 -41.18
C THR A 141 21.94 13.77 -41.60
N LYS A 142 20.89 13.33 -40.90
CA LYS A 142 20.09 12.13 -41.23
C LYS A 142 18.74 12.46 -41.90
N THR A 143 18.50 13.71 -42.28
CA THR A 143 17.36 14.13 -43.12
C THR A 143 17.90 14.57 -44.46
#